data_AF-A0A074WF87-F1
#
_entry.id   AF-A0A074WF87-F1
#
_cell.length_a   1.000
_cell.length_b   1.000
_cell.length_c   1.000
_cell.angle_alpha   90.00
_cell.angle_beta   90.00
_cell.angle_gamma   90.00
#
_symmetry.space_group_name_H-M   'P 1'
#
loop_
_entity.id
_entity.type
_entity.pdbx_description
1 polymer ?
#
loop_
_entity_poly.entity_id
_entity_poly.type
_entity_poly.pdbx_seq_one_letter_code
_entity_poly.pdbx_strand_id
1 'polypeptide(L)'
;MFTVLTICFRKEQPKTMPSSSDHNTDKERRLIGIFIHSCVRLFYAEQHNLIIHLTSAFGAVLEMEEENLEFQLEDKDGQELVHAEEARLARWKNGTKSALVWSAAELVEDVARDTVGEFGVVEQEVMFQLAEDMYDAARKLKTPKIDYMTIDD
;
A
#
# COMPACT_ATOMS: atom_id res chain seq x y z
N MET A 1 10.99 16.41 -11.35
CA MET A 1 10.09 16.41 -10.18
C MET A 1 9.82 14.95 -9.82
N PHE A 2 10.88 14.24 -9.38
CA PHE A 2 10.90 12.80 -9.06
C PHE A 2 11.96 12.59 -7.97
N THR A 3 11.74 13.21 -6.82
CA THR A 3 12.75 13.22 -5.75
C THR A 3 12.19 12.81 -4.40
N VAL A 4 10.87 12.71 -4.19
CA VAL A 4 10.34 12.63 -2.81
C VAL A 4 10.07 11.20 -2.34
N LEU A 5 9.64 10.27 -3.20
CA LEU A 5 9.56 8.85 -2.82
C LEU A 5 10.95 8.23 -2.63
N THR A 6 11.94 8.67 -3.43
CA THR A 6 13.34 8.21 -3.36
C THR A 6 14.10 8.71 -2.13
N ILE A 7 13.63 9.78 -1.45
CA ILE A 7 14.36 10.34 -0.29
C ILE A 7 14.13 9.51 0.99
N CYS A 8 13.08 8.69 1.07
CA CYS A 8 12.85 7.84 2.24
C CYS A 8 13.64 6.51 2.22
N PHE A 9 14.08 6.00 1.07
CA PHE A 9 14.48 4.59 0.93
C PHE A 9 15.79 4.35 0.15
N ARG A 10 16.78 5.24 0.27
CA ARG A 10 18.10 4.94 -0.30
C ARG A 10 18.83 3.88 0.52
N LYS A 11 18.93 2.65 0.02
CA LYS A 11 20.06 1.71 0.17
C LYS A 11 20.02 0.57 -0.86
N GLU A 12 21.13 -0.15 -0.96
CA GLU A 12 21.67 -0.89 -2.11
C GLU A 12 20.78 -1.99 -2.72
N GLN A 13 20.90 -2.20 -4.04
CA GLN A 13 20.14 -3.20 -4.82
C GLN A 13 20.47 -4.66 -4.44
N PRO A 14 19.48 -5.48 -4.05
CA PRO A 14 19.61 -6.92 -3.91
C PRO A 14 19.43 -7.63 -5.25
N LYS A 15 20.05 -8.80 -5.35
CA LYS A 15 20.16 -9.62 -6.56
C LYS A 15 18.85 -10.35 -6.87
N THR A 16 18.31 -10.03 -8.05
CA THR A 16 17.55 -10.88 -9.00
C THR A 16 16.49 -11.84 -8.43
N MET A 17 15.24 -11.53 -8.80
CA MET A 17 14.00 -12.31 -8.73
C MET A 17 14.18 -13.85 -8.81
N PRO A 18 13.49 -14.66 -7.98
CA PRO A 18 13.45 -16.11 -8.14
C PRO A 18 12.59 -16.52 -9.34
N SER A 19 13.06 -17.53 -10.09
CA SER A 19 12.43 -18.04 -11.30
C SER A 19 11.43 -19.18 -11.02
N SER A 20 10.20 -18.95 -11.50
CA SER A 20 9.18 -19.84 -12.11
C SER A 20 8.61 -21.06 -11.36
N SER A 21 7.36 -20.88 -10.90
CA SER A 21 6.24 -21.75 -11.29
C SER A 21 5.12 -20.86 -11.84
N ASP A 22 4.64 -21.12 -13.06
CA ASP A 22 3.83 -20.15 -13.84
C ASP A 22 2.47 -19.76 -13.22
N HIS A 23 1.96 -20.52 -12.24
CA HIS A 23 0.76 -20.15 -11.49
C HIS A 23 1.06 -19.28 -10.26
N ASN A 24 2.27 -19.37 -9.70
CA ASN A 24 2.66 -18.55 -8.54
C ASN A 24 3.03 -17.13 -8.99
N THR A 25 3.60 -16.98 -10.18
CA THR A 25 4.05 -15.69 -10.75
C THR A 25 2.90 -14.74 -11.11
N ASP A 26 1.75 -15.24 -11.57
CA ASP A 26 0.60 -14.37 -11.87
C ASP A 26 -0.07 -13.81 -10.61
N LYS A 27 -0.18 -14.65 -9.57
CA LYS A 27 -0.69 -14.26 -8.26
C LYS A 27 0.27 -13.26 -7.59
N GLU A 28 1.56 -13.58 -7.58
CA GLU A 28 2.62 -12.70 -7.05
C GLU A 28 2.59 -11.33 -7.75
N ARG A 29 2.54 -11.30 -9.08
CA ARG A 29 2.41 -10.04 -9.85
C ARG A 29 1.16 -9.25 -9.50
N ARG A 30 0.02 -9.91 -9.30
CA ARG A 30 -1.22 -9.25 -8.87
C ARG A 30 -1.05 -8.61 -7.49
N LEU A 31 -0.50 -9.36 -6.53
CA LEU A 31 -0.28 -8.89 -5.15
C LEU A 31 0.70 -7.72 -5.12
N ILE A 32 1.80 -7.79 -5.88
CA ILE A 32 2.73 -6.67 -6.06
C ILE A 32 2.01 -5.45 -6.65
N GLY A 33 1.16 -5.65 -7.67
CA GLY A 33 0.35 -4.55 -8.22
C GLY A 33 -0.57 -3.90 -7.18
N ILE A 34 -1.21 -4.70 -6.34
CA ILE A 34 -2.09 -4.20 -5.28
C ILE A 34 -1.30 -3.46 -4.20
N PHE A 35 -0.13 -3.99 -3.82
CA PHE A 35 0.81 -3.30 -2.94
C PHE A 35 1.18 -1.93 -3.49
N ILE A 36 1.63 -1.85 -4.75
CA ILE A 36 2.03 -0.60 -5.41
C ILE A 36 0.88 0.41 -5.42
N HIS A 37 -0.32 0.00 -5.86
CA HIS A 37 -1.48 0.89 -5.92
C HIS A 37 -1.87 1.41 -4.53
N SER A 38 -1.84 0.55 -3.52
CA SER A 38 -2.17 0.92 -2.14
C SER A 38 -1.11 1.87 -1.56
N CYS A 39 0.18 1.58 -1.78
CA CYS A 39 1.30 2.44 -1.40
C CYS A 39 1.19 3.86 -1.98
N VAL A 40 0.91 3.97 -3.28
CA VAL A 40 0.73 5.28 -3.93
C VAL A 40 -0.43 6.05 -3.29
N ARG A 41 -1.57 5.41 -3.06
CA ARG A 41 -2.72 6.07 -2.41
C ARG A 41 -2.40 6.56 -1.01
N LEU A 42 -1.73 5.74 -0.20
CA LEU A 42 -1.34 6.10 1.16
C LEU A 42 -0.29 7.21 1.18
N PHE A 43 0.64 7.21 0.21
CA PHE A 43 1.64 8.27 0.05
C PHE A 43 0.98 9.62 -0.24
N TYR A 44 0.07 9.68 -1.21
CA TYR A 44 -0.69 10.91 -1.51
C TYR A 44 -1.66 11.31 -0.38
N ALA A 45 -2.02 10.38 0.51
CA ALA A 45 -2.76 10.65 1.73
C ALA A 45 -1.88 11.00 2.95
N GLU A 46 -0.54 11.04 2.78
CA GLU A 46 0.46 11.29 3.83
C GLU A 46 0.38 10.30 5.02
N GLN A 47 -0.01 9.04 4.77
CA GLN A 47 -0.15 8.02 5.81
C GLN A 47 1.08 7.11 5.93
N HIS A 48 2.23 7.68 6.31
CA HIS A 48 3.51 6.95 6.34
C HIS A 48 3.51 5.70 7.24
N ASN A 49 2.86 5.74 8.41
CA ASN A 49 2.80 4.58 9.29
C ASN A 49 2.00 3.42 8.68
N LEU A 50 0.97 3.72 7.88
CA LEU A 50 0.20 2.70 7.17
C LEU A 50 0.98 2.13 5.99
N ILE A 51 1.88 2.90 5.38
CA ILE A 51 2.79 2.38 4.35
C ILE A 51 3.73 1.35 4.95
N ILE A 52 4.31 1.62 6.11
CA ILE A 52 5.18 0.65 6.81
C ILE A 52 4.40 -0.65 7.11
N HIS A 53 3.20 -0.52 7.70
CA HIS A 53 2.39 -1.70 8.03
C HIS A 53 1.97 -2.48 6.77
N LEU A 54 1.64 -1.78 5.68
CA LEU A 54 1.35 -2.36 4.37
C LEU A 54 2.55 -3.14 3.82
N THR A 55 3.75 -2.57 3.85
CA THR A 55 4.99 -3.24 3.39
C THR A 55 5.26 -4.51 4.20
N SER A 56 5.19 -4.45 5.53
CA SER A 56 5.39 -5.63 6.38
C SER A 56 4.36 -6.72 6.12
N ALA A 57 3.08 -6.35 5.99
CA ALA A 57 2.01 -7.32 5.72
C ALA A 57 2.17 -8.00 4.36
N PHE A 58 2.45 -7.23 3.30
CA PHE A 58 2.68 -7.81 1.97
C PHE A 58 3.99 -8.58 1.89
N GLY A 59 5.03 -8.20 2.64
CA GLY A 59 6.27 -8.97 2.76
C GLY A 59 6.04 -10.34 3.35
N ALA A 60 5.27 -10.42 4.45
CA ALA A 60 4.88 -11.70 5.03
C ALA A 60 4.04 -12.56 4.06
N VAL A 61 3.04 -11.96 3.41
CA VAL A 61 2.13 -12.64 2.48
C VAL A 61 2.85 -13.16 1.22
N LEU A 62 3.83 -12.40 0.72
CA LEU A 62 4.62 -12.75 -0.45
C LEU A 62 5.85 -13.59 -0.13
N GLU A 63 6.09 -13.90 1.16
CA GLU A 63 7.33 -14.51 1.65
C GLU A 63 8.58 -13.77 1.12
N MET A 64 8.49 -12.44 1.07
CA MET A 64 9.47 -11.55 0.46
C MET A 64 9.97 -10.54 1.50
N GLU A 65 11.28 -10.29 1.52
CA GLU A 65 11.85 -9.25 2.38
C GLU A 65 11.28 -7.88 2.00
N GLU A 66 11.02 -7.04 3.02
CA GLU A 66 10.45 -5.69 2.83
C GLU A 66 11.26 -4.86 1.82
N GLU A 67 12.59 -4.97 1.87
CA GLU A 67 13.51 -4.31 0.93
C GLU A 67 13.19 -4.72 -0.52
N ASN A 68 12.99 -6.02 -0.80
CA ASN A 68 12.66 -6.51 -2.13
C ASN A 68 11.31 -5.98 -2.63
N LEU A 69 10.32 -5.82 -1.75
CA LEU A 69 9.04 -5.20 -2.05
C LEU A 69 9.19 -3.70 -2.33
N GLU A 70 10.02 -3.00 -1.58
CA GLU A 70 10.35 -1.61 -1.83
C GLU A 70 11.04 -1.43 -3.19
N PHE A 71 11.93 -2.36 -3.58
CA PHE A 71 12.52 -2.36 -4.92
C PHE A 71 11.48 -2.55 -6.03
N GLN A 72 10.37 -3.25 -5.78
CA GLN A 72 9.27 -3.34 -6.76
C GLN A 72 8.61 -1.98 -7.03
N LEU A 73 8.77 -0.98 -6.15
CA LEU A 73 8.30 0.38 -6.44
C LEU A 73 9.25 1.12 -7.40
N GLU A 74 10.53 0.73 -7.46
CA GLU A 74 11.58 1.41 -8.21
C GLU A 74 11.96 0.70 -9.52
N ASP A 75 11.70 -0.60 -9.64
CA ASP A 75 11.94 -1.34 -10.87
C ASP A 75 11.05 -0.83 -12.01
N LYS A 76 11.47 -1.05 -13.25
CA LYS A 76 10.83 -0.50 -14.45
C LYS A 76 9.35 -0.83 -14.53
N ASP A 77 8.98 -2.10 -14.32
CA ASP A 77 7.58 -2.54 -14.38
C ASP A 77 6.76 -1.94 -13.21
N GLY A 78 7.41 -1.77 -12.05
CA GLY A 78 6.87 -1.08 -10.89
C GLY A 78 6.56 0.39 -11.13
N GLN A 79 7.51 1.11 -11.73
CA GLN A 79 7.37 2.53 -12.09
C GLN A 79 6.24 2.74 -13.09
N GLU A 80 6.03 1.82 -14.04
CA GLU A 80 4.89 1.86 -14.96
C GLU A 80 3.56 1.78 -14.20
N LEU A 81 3.45 0.91 -13.19
CA LEU A 81 2.27 0.80 -12.32
C LEU A 81 2.08 2.03 -11.43
N VAL A 82 3.16 2.58 -10.89
CA VAL A 82 3.14 3.83 -10.11
C VAL A 82 2.58 4.95 -10.98
N HIS A 83 3.14 5.19 -12.16
CA HIS A 83 2.68 6.25 -13.06
C HIS A 83 1.24 6.05 -13.52
N ALA A 84 0.83 4.80 -13.78
CA ALA A 84 -0.54 4.49 -14.14
C ALA A 84 -1.52 4.86 -13.00
N GLU A 85 -1.16 4.56 -11.76
CA GLU A 85 -1.96 4.93 -10.59
C GLU A 85 -1.95 6.44 -10.37
N GLU A 86 -0.82 7.11 -10.46
CA GLU A 86 -0.73 8.58 -10.37
C GLU A 86 -1.60 9.28 -11.42
N ALA A 87 -1.57 8.80 -12.66
CA ALA A 87 -2.44 9.30 -13.72
C ALA A 87 -3.92 9.04 -13.42
N ARG A 88 -4.25 7.93 -12.74
CA ARG A 88 -5.61 7.63 -12.27
C ARG A 88 -6.03 8.58 -11.15
N LEU A 89 -5.17 8.82 -10.17
CA LEU A 89 -5.40 9.75 -9.07
C LEU A 89 -5.55 11.20 -9.57
N ALA A 90 -4.74 11.62 -10.54
CA ALA A 90 -4.84 12.96 -11.14
C ALA A 90 -6.20 13.21 -11.83
N ARG A 91 -6.83 12.16 -12.37
CA ARG A 91 -8.20 12.24 -12.93
C ARG A 91 -9.28 12.23 -11.86
N TRP A 92 -8.95 11.85 -10.62
CA TRP A 92 -9.89 11.77 -9.51
C TRP A 92 -10.16 13.17 -8.95
N LYS A 93 -11.10 13.88 -9.60
CA LYS A 93 -11.43 15.30 -9.35
C LYS A 93 -11.79 15.67 -7.89
N ASN A 94 -12.10 14.70 -7.02
CA ASN A 94 -12.58 14.90 -5.64
C ASN A 94 -11.86 14.02 -4.60
N GLY A 95 -10.66 13.48 -4.89
CA GLY A 95 -9.97 12.56 -3.99
C GLY A 95 -9.53 13.24 -2.68
N THR A 96 -10.31 13.12 -1.61
CA THR A 96 -9.86 13.52 -0.27
C THR A 96 -8.83 12.51 0.24
N LYS A 97 -7.94 12.93 1.17
CA LYS A 97 -7.01 11.99 1.84
C LYS A 97 -7.77 10.79 2.42
N SER A 98 -8.94 11.03 3.01
CA SER A 98 -9.85 9.98 3.50
C SER A 98 -10.27 9.00 2.39
N ALA A 99 -10.68 9.49 1.22
CA ALA A 99 -11.08 8.63 0.10
C ALA A 99 -9.92 7.80 -0.46
N LEU A 100 -8.70 8.35 -0.48
CA LEU A 100 -7.50 7.62 -0.89
C LEU A 100 -7.20 6.45 0.05
N VAL A 101 -7.21 6.70 1.37
CA VAL A 101 -6.96 5.66 2.38
C VAL A 101 -8.08 4.62 2.38
N TRP A 102 -9.34 5.05 2.28
CA TRP A 102 -10.48 4.14 2.20
C TRP A 102 -10.37 3.21 0.98
N SER A 103 -10.03 3.76 -0.18
CA SER A 103 -9.86 2.98 -1.39
C SER A 103 -8.63 2.06 -1.34
N ALA A 104 -7.58 2.42 -0.60
CA ALA A 104 -6.47 1.51 -0.34
C ALA A 104 -6.92 0.33 0.56
N ALA A 105 -7.71 0.62 1.60
CA ALA A 105 -8.28 -0.42 2.47
C ALA A 105 -9.13 -1.43 1.68
N GLU A 106 -9.96 -0.96 0.75
CA GLU A 106 -10.77 -1.84 -0.12
C GLU A 106 -9.90 -2.80 -0.94
N LEU A 107 -8.78 -2.33 -1.48
CA LEU A 107 -7.87 -3.21 -2.22
C LEU A 107 -7.24 -4.29 -1.32
N VAL A 108 -6.81 -3.91 -0.12
CA VAL A 108 -6.20 -4.84 0.84
C VAL A 108 -7.22 -5.86 1.33
N GLU A 109 -8.45 -5.42 1.61
CA GLU A 109 -9.55 -6.29 2.01
C GLU A 109 -9.94 -7.27 0.90
N ASP A 110 -10.00 -6.81 -0.35
CA ASP A 110 -10.29 -7.68 -1.49
C ASP A 110 -9.20 -8.76 -1.66
N VAL A 111 -7.92 -8.43 -1.41
CA VAL A 111 -6.86 -9.45 -1.35
C VAL A 111 -7.14 -10.45 -0.24
N ALA A 112 -7.46 -10.00 0.96
CA ALA A 112 -7.74 -10.89 2.09
C ALA A 112 -8.91 -11.84 1.80
N ARG A 113 -9.93 -11.37 1.05
CA ARG A 113 -11.09 -12.19 0.64
C ARG A 113 -10.77 -13.15 -0.49
N ASP A 114 -10.01 -12.73 -1.50
CA ASP A 114 -9.73 -13.54 -2.68
C ASP A 114 -8.74 -14.68 -2.40
N THR A 115 -8.01 -14.60 -1.29
CA THR A 115 -6.91 -15.51 -0.96
C THR A 115 -7.28 -16.51 0.14
N VAL A 116 -8.58 -16.61 0.47
CA VAL A 116 -9.14 -17.62 1.40
C VAL A 116 -8.68 -19.01 0.97
N GLY A 117 -7.91 -19.68 1.83
CA GLY A 117 -7.41 -21.04 1.59
C GLY A 117 -6.13 -21.12 0.75
N GLU A 118 -5.62 -20.00 0.24
CA GLU A 118 -4.32 -19.94 -0.45
C GLU A 118 -3.21 -19.39 0.45
N PHE A 119 -3.55 -18.55 1.43
CA PHE A 119 -2.64 -18.17 2.51
C PHE A 119 -2.90 -19.02 3.76
N GLY A 120 -1.95 -19.01 4.69
CA GLY A 120 -2.26 -19.44 6.04
C GLY A 120 -3.31 -18.51 6.66
N VAL A 121 -4.05 -19.05 7.64
CA VAL A 121 -5.12 -18.31 8.32
C VAL A 121 -4.58 -17.02 8.96
N VAL A 122 -3.33 -17.05 9.42
CA VAL A 122 -2.67 -15.92 10.10
C VAL A 122 -2.42 -14.77 9.12
N GLU A 123 -1.90 -15.04 7.93
CA GLU A 123 -1.63 -14.02 6.92
C GLU A 123 -2.92 -13.36 6.43
N GLN A 124 -3.99 -14.14 6.32
CA GLN A 124 -5.31 -13.61 5.99
C GLN A 124 -5.88 -12.70 7.08
N GLU A 125 -5.73 -13.09 8.36
CA GLU A 125 -6.13 -12.26 9.51
C GLU A 125 -5.34 -10.94 9.56
N VAL A 126 -4.03 -10.99 9.29
CA VAL A 126 -3.18 -9.79 9.21
C VAL A 126 -3.67 -8.83 8.13
N MET A 127 -4.04 -9.34 6.95
CA MET A 127 -4.56 -8.51 5.85
C MET A 127 -5.91 -7.88 6.18
N PHE A 128 -6.82 -8.61 6.83
CA PHE A 128 -8.08 -8.03 7.32
C PHE A 128 -7.86 -6.95 8.37
N GLN A 129 -6.96 -7.18 9.33
CA GLN A 129 -6.63 -6.19 10.36
C GLN A 129 -6.03 -4.92 9.74
N LEU A 130 -5.12 -5.08 8.77
CA LEU A 130 -4.54 -3.95 8.05
C LEU A 130 -5.63 -3.13 7.33
N ALA A 131 -6.57 -3.80 6.65
CA ALA A 131 -7.68 -3.10 6.00
C ALA A 131 -8.56 -2.34 7.02
N GLU A 132 -8.85 -2.95 8.17
CA GLU A 132 -9.60 -2.29 9.25
C GLU A 132 -8.88 -1.05 9.78
N ASP A 133 -7.56 -1.14 10.04
CA ASP A 133 -6.73 -0.02 10.47
C ASP A 133 -6.76 1.14 9.45
N MET A 134 -6.73 0.81 8.15
CA MET A 134 -6.86 1.79 7.08
C MET A 134 -8.25 2.43 7.05
N TYR A 135 -9.34 1.66 7.20
CA TYR A 135 -10.69 2.22 7.29
C TYR A 135 -10.83 3.18 8.48
N ASP A 136 -10.26 2.83 9.63
CA ASP A 136 -10.26 3.69 10.82
C ASP A 136 -9.47 4.99 10.60
N ALA A 137 -8.30 4.90 9.96
CA ALA A 137 -7.55 6.08 9.56
C ALA A 137 -8.34 6.95 8.58
N ALA A 138 -9.00 6.35 7.60
CA ALA A 138 -9.85 7.06 6.65
C ALA A 138 -11.00 7.79 7.34
N ARG A 139 -11.65 7.19 8.33
CA ARG A 139 -12.71 7.82 9.14
C ARG A 139 -12.18 9.02 9.94
N LYS A 140 -10.99 8.88 10.55
CA LYS A 140 -10.32 9.97 11.27
C LYS A 140 -10.01 11.16 10.35
N LEU A 141 -9.55 10.89 9.12
CA LEU A 141 -9.28 11.94 8.12
C LEU A 141 -10.55 12.65 7.61
N LYS A 142 -11.71 11.97 7.63
CA LYS A 142 -13.00 12.59 7.26
C LYS A 142 -13.50 13.57 8.33
N THR A 143 -13.07 13.38 9.58
CA THR A 143 -13.56 14.17 10.70
C THR A 143 -12.75 15.47 10.77
N PRO A 144 -13.34 16.65 10.51
CA PRO A 144 -12.64 17.91 10.73
C PRO A 144 -12.30 18.00 12.23
N LYS A 145 -11.01 18.05 12.57
CA LYS A 145 -10.61 18.40 13.93
C LYS A 145 -10.97 19.87 14.15
N ILE A 146 -12.02 20.11 14.94
CA ILE A 146 -12.22 21.44 15.52
C ILE A 146 -11.29 21.47 16.73
N ASP A 147 -10.09 22.03 16.54
CA ASP A 147 -9.22 22.40 17.65
C ASP A 147 -9.88 23.59 18.35
N TYR A 148 -10.68 23.31 19.38
CA TYR A 148 -10.98 24.32 20.37
C TYR A 148 -9.67 24.59 21.11
N MET A 149 -8.94 25.61 20.67
CA MET A 149 -8.01 26.28 21.58
C MET A 149 -8.86 26.74 22.76
N THR A 150 -8.75 26.02 23.89
CA THR A 150 -9.11 26.56 25.19
C THR A 150 -8.25 27.80 25.39
N ILE A 151 -8.86 28.96 25.14
CA ILE A 151 -8.40 30.22 25.69
C ILE A 151 -8.77 30.12 27.17
N ASP A 152 -7.80 29.68 27.97
CA ASP A 152 -7.90 29.81 29.42
C ASP A 152 -7.85 31.32 29.75
N ASP A 153 -8.93 31.83 30.34
CA ASP A 153 -9.00 33.16 30.98
C ASP A 153 -8.16 33.20 32.27
#